data_AF-F8C7Y9-F1
#
_entry.id   AF-F8C7Y9-F1
#
_cell.length_a   1.000
_cell.length_b   1.000
_cell.length_c   1.000
_cell.angle_alpha   90.00
_cell.angle_beta   90.00
_cell.angle_gamma   90.00
#
_symmetry.space_group_name_H-M   'P 1'
#
loop_
_entity.id
_entity.type
_entity.pdbx_description
1 polymer ?
#
loop_
_entity_poly.entity_id
_entity_poly.type
_entity_poly.pdbx_seq_one_letter_code
_entity_poly.pdbx_strand_id
1 'polypeptide(L)'
;MEQQGLTLKQRLAQKNRKLFKTIDVDGDAVDLRRPSHKERLHAMKLSETAGEIDASNKPTTMEGGLRFVARVVATVMYEPKSKLRLYDPAESADVETIMGAPWFEDVMKDAQVAFKGSLKEDIEEARGNS
;
A
#
# COMPACT_ATOMS: atom_id res chain seq x y z
N MET A 1 -38.53 -9.80 0.69
CA MET A 1 -37.85 -8.77 1.51
C MET A 1 -36.80 -8.13 0.64
N GLU A 2 -37.13 -6.97 0.06
CA GLU A 2 -36.16 -6.16 -0.66
C GLU A 2 -35.09 -5.70 0.35
N GLN A 3 -33.87 -6.22 0.22
CA GLN A 3 -32.74 -5.55 0.84
C GLN A 3 -32.69 -4.15 0.22
N GLN A 4 -33.06 -3.12 0.98
CA GLN A 4 -32.83 -1.73 0.58
C GLN A 4 -31.34 -1.57 0.33
N GLY A 5 -30.94 -1.72 -0.94
CA GLY A 5 -29.56 -1.79 -1.34
C GLY A 5 -28.89 -0.45 -1.07
N LEU A 6 -27.73 -0.49 -0.42
CA LEU A 6 -26.83 0.65 -0.24
C LEU A 6 -26.84 1.54 -1.49
N THR A 7 -26.96 2.85 -1.31
CA THR A 7 -26.87 3.82 -2.41
C THR A 7 -25.53 3.66 -3.15
N LEU A 8 -25.45 4.10 -4.40
CA LEU A 8 -24.19 4.08 -5.15
C LEU A 8 -23.04 4.78 -4.38
N LYS A 9 -23.33 5.90 -3.71
CA LYS A 9 -22.38 6.61 -2.85
C LYS A 9 -21.85 5.71 -1.72
N GLN A 10 -22.72 5.00 -1.02
CA GLN A 10 -22.33 4.09 0.06
C GLN A 10 -21.53 2.90 -0.46
N ARG A 11 -21.92 2.31 -1.59
CA ARG A 11 -21.16 1.21 -2.22
C ARG A 11 -19.76 1.65 -2.63
N LEU A 12 -19.63 2.83 -3.24
CA LEU A 12 -18.33 3.38 -3.63
C LEU A 12 -17.45 3.72 -2.42
N ALA A 13 -18.04 4.22 -1.34
CA ALA A 13 -17.31 4.50 -0.10
C ALA A 13 -16.80 3.23 0.61
N GLN A 14 -17.48 2.09 0.42
CA GLN A 14 -17.16 0.81 1.06
C GLN A 14 -16.37 -0.15 0.15
N LYS A 15 -15.99 0.27 -1.07
CA LYS A 15 -15.22 -0.61 -1.97
C LYS A 15 -13.84 -0.89 -1.40
N ASN A 16 -13.48 -2.17 -1.42
CA ASN A 16 -12.12 -2.63 -1.13
C ASN A 16 -11.12 -1.97 -2.09
N ARG A 17 -9.87 -1.80 -1.61
CA ARG A 17 -8.78 -1.29 -2.44
C ARG A 17 -8.56 -2.18 -3.66
N LYS A 18 -8.28 -1.56 -4.82
CA LYS A 18 -8.05 -2.27 -6.08
C LYS A 18 -6.88 -3.24 -5.91
N LEU A 19 -7.08 -4.52 -6.21
CA LEU A 19 -6.01 -5.50 -6.23
C LEU A 19 -5.03 -5.15 -7.36
N PHE A 20 -3.74 -5.08 -7.04
CA PHE A 20 -2.67 -4.91 -8.02
C PHE A 20 -2.12 -6.28 -8.43
N LYS A 21 -1.73 -7.10 -7.45
CA LYS A 21 -1.14 -8.42 -7.66
C LYS A 21 -1.28 -9.25 -6.38
N THR A 22 -1.39 -10.57 -6.51
CA THR A 22 -1.16 -11.51 -5.40
C THR A 22 0.23 -12.11 -5.57
N ILE A 23 1.03 -12.11 -4.50
CA ILE A 23 2.40 -12.64 -4.48
C ILE A 23 2.52 -13.74 -3.43
N ASP A 24 3.53 -14.59 -3.58
CA ASP A 24 3.94 -15.55 -2.56
C ASP A 24 5.02 -14.91 -1.69
N VAL A 25 4.86 -14.98 -0.37
CA VAL A 25 5.79 -14.50 0.63
C VAL A 25 6.05 -15.66 1.59
N ASP A 26 7.21 -16.31 1.45
CA ASP A 26 7.59 -17.49 2.24
C ASP A 26 6.52 -18.61 2.26
N GLY A 27 5.84 -18.84 1.14
CA GLY A 27 4.79 -19.87 1.00
C GLY A 27 3.38 -19.40 1.38
N ASP A 28 3.22 -18.16 1.83
CA ASP A 28 1.91 -17.55 2.08
C ASP A 28 1.50 -16.59 0.97
N ALA A 29 0.24 -16.71 0.52
CA ALA A 29 -0.31 -15.79 -0.46
C ALA A 29 -0.68 -14.45 0.17
N VAL A 30 -0.22 -13.36 -0.45
CA VAL A 30 -0.43 -11.98 0.02
C VAL A 30 -0.92 -11.09 -1.12
N ASP A 31 -1.93 -10.26 -0.86
CA ASP A 31 -2.44 -9.30 -1.83
C ASP A 31 -1.70 -7.96 -1.70
N LEU A 32 -1.11 -7.48 -2.80
CA LEU A 32 -0.70 -6.09 -2.95
C LEU A 32 -1.88 -5.30 -3.53
N ARG A 33 -2.36 -4.28 -2.82
CA ARG A 33 -3.51 -3.45 -3.21
C ARG A 33 -3.12 -1.99 -3.32
N ARG A 34 -3.72 -1.29 -4.29
CA ARG A 34 -3.49 0.14 -4.49
C ARG A 34 -4.09 0.96 -3.36
N PRO A 35 -3.29 1.73 -2.61
CA PRO A 35 -3.82 2.62 -1.60
C PRO A 35 -4.54 3.81 -2.24
N SER A 36 -5.49 4.39 -1.53
CA SER A 36 -6.09 5.67 -1.90
C SER A 36 -5.04 6.79 -1.89
N HIS A 37 -5.33 7.91 -2.54
CA HIS A 37 -4.43 9.07 -2.49
C HIS A 37 -4.23 9.58 -1.05
N LYS A 38 -5.27 9.55 -0.21
CA LYS A 38 -5.19 9.95 1.20
C LYS A 38 -4.24 9.04 2.00
N GLU A 39 -4.31 7.72 1.79
CA GLU A 39 -3.40 6.77 2.45
C GLU A 39 -1.95 6.96 2.00
N ARG A 40 -1.72 7.23 0.71
CA ARG A 40 -0.37 7.55 0.20
C ARG A 40 0.20 8.78 0.88
N LEU A 41 -0.53 9.88 0.89
CA LEU A 41 -0.11 11.11 1.57
C LEU A 41 0.11 10.88 3.07
N HIS A 42 -0.72 10.07 3.71
CA HIS A 42 -0.55 9.73 5.12
C HIS A 42 0.75 8.97 5.38
N ALA A 43 1.05 7.93 4.59
CA ALA A 43 2.30 7.18 4.70
C ALA A 43 3.53 8.07 4.46
N MET A 44 3.49 8.95 3.45
CA MET A 44 4.56 9.92 3.19
C MET A 44 4.77 10.84 4.41
N LYS A 45 3.69 11.39 4.97
CA LYS A 45 3.77 12.27 6.15
C LYS A 45 4.30 11.54 7.39
N LEU A 46 3.91 10.29 7.60
CA LEU A 46 4.44 9.47 8.69
C LEU A 46 5.95 9.26 8.53
N SER A 47 6.41 9.00 7.30
CA SER A 47 7.82 8.81 6.98
C SER A 47 8.63 10.08 7.19
N GLU A 48 8.11 11.23 6.76
CA GLU A 48 8.72 12.55 6.99
C GLU A 48 8.81 12.85 8.50
N THR A 49 7.73 12.58 9.25
CA THR A 49 7.68 12.80 10.71
C THR A 49 8.67 11.89 11.45
N ALA A 50 8.85 10.66 10.98
CA ALA A 50 9.82 9.70 11.52
C ALA A 50 11.27 10.01 11.09
N GLY A 51 11.50 11.01 10.24
CA GLY A 51 12.82 11.36 9.73
C GLY A 51 13.38 10.34 8.74
N GLU A 52 12.54 9.49 8.13
CA GLU A 52 12.92 8.49 7.13
C GLU A 52 13.23 9.15 5.79
N ILE A 53 12.44 10.18 5.46
CA ILE A 53 12.57 11.02 4.28
C ILE A 53 12.55 12.50 4.67
N ASP A 54 13.15 13.35 3.84
CA ASP A 54 13.09 14.80 3.96
C ASP A 54 11.83 15.40 3.28
N ALA A 55 11.68 16.72 3.39
CA ALA A 55 10.58 17.47 2.75
C ALA A 55 10.58 17.39 1.21
N SER A 56 11.68 16.95 0.59
CA SER A 56 11.78 16.68 -0.85
C SER A 56 11.52 15.21 -1.19
N ASN A 57 11.01 14.43 -0.24
CA ASN A 57 10.79 12.98 -0.33
C ASN A 57 12.06 12.18 -0.66
N LYS A 58 13.23 12.63 -0.18
CA LYS A 58 14.50 11.92 -0.31
C LYS A 58 14.85 11.22 1.00
N PRO A 59 15.40 9.99 0.97
CA PRO A 59 15.90 9.34 2.18
C PRO A 59 16.91 10.22 2.92
N THR A 60 16.72 10.38 4.23
CA THR A 60 17.68 11.13 5.07
C THR A 60 18.96 10.31 5.34
N THR A 61 18.81 8.99 5.38
CA THR A 61 19.86 7.99 5.56
C THR A 61 19.51 6.74 4.76
N MET A 62 20.46 5.81 4.61
CA MET A 62 20.20 4.53 3.96
C MET A 62 19.13 3.72 4.72
N GLU A 63 19.25 3.66 6.04
CA GLU A 63 18.29 2.98 6.91
C GLU A 63 16.91 3.66 6.88
N GLY A 64 16.87 5.00 6.89
CA GLY A 64 15.63 5.76 6.69
C GLY A 64 14.96 5.44 5.36
N GLY A 65 15.75 5.27 4.29
CA GLY A 65 15.24 4.81 3.00
C GLY A 65 14.59 3.43 3.05
N LEU A 66 15.19 2.48 3.78
CA LEU A 66 14.63 1.15 3.96
C LEU A 66 13.36 1.16 4.81
N ARG A 67 13.33 1.92 5.90
CA ARG A 67 12.11 2.12 6.72
C ARG A 67 10.97 2.73 5.92
N PHE A 68 11.27 3.72 5.07
CA PHE A 68 10.28 4.29 4.16
C PHE A 68 9.69 3.21 3.23
N VAL A 69 10.54 2.35 2.65
CA VAL A 69 10.08 1.24 1.80
C VAL A 69 9.27 0.22 2.61
N ALA A 70 9.65 -0.09 3.85
CA ALA A 70 8.87 -0.95 4.73
C ALA A 70 7.49 -0.35 5.05
N ARG A 71 7.41 0.97 5.26
CA ARG A 71 6.13 1.68 5.44
C ARG A 71 5.27 1.66 4.18
N VAL A 72 5.90 1.72 3.01
CA VAL A 72 5.26 1.51 1.71
C VAL A 72 4.68 0.09 1.62
N VAL A 73 5.45 -0.94 1.98
CA VAL A 73 4.98 -2.34 2.03
C VAL A 73 3.79 -2.47 2.97
N ALA A 74 3.90 -1.99 4.21
CA ALA A 74 2.80 -2.03 5.19
C ALA A 74 1.52 -1.43 4.61
N THR A 75 1.63 -0.29 3.92
CA THR A 75 0.47 0.41 3.33
C THR A 75 -0.28 -0.43 2.29
N VAL A 76 0.43 -1.25 1.51
CA VAL A 76 -0.13 -1.93 0.33
C VAL A 76 -0.39 -3.42 0.53
N MET A 77 0.03 -3.99 1.66
CA MET A 77 0.01 -5.43 1.89
C MET A 77 -1.25 -5.87 2.66
N TYR A 78 -2.02 -6.78 2.07
CA TYR A 78 -3.33 -7.21 2.56
C TYR A 78 -3.46 -8.72 2.60
N GLU A 79 -4.23 -9.21 3.57
CA GLU A 79 -4.61 -10.61 3.66
C GLU A 79 -5.66 -10.93 2.56
N PRO A 80 -5.48 -12.01 1.76
CA PRO A 80 -6.35 -12.25 0.61
C PRO A 80 -7.80 -12.64 0.91
N LYS A 81 -8.20 -13.04 2.11
CA LYS A 81 -9.59 -13.46 2.37
C LYS A 81 -10.41 -12.31 2.95
N SER A 82 -9.98 -11.79 4.09
CA SER A 82 -10.51 -10.66 4.83
C SER A 82 -10.35 -9.32 4.11
N LYS A 83 -9.34 -9.19 3.25
CA LYS A 83 -8.95 -7.91 2.61
C LYS A 83 -8.60 -6.82 3.62
N LEU A 84 -8.16 -7.23 4.82
CA LEU A 84 -7.60 -6.35 5.84
C LEU A 84 -6.09 -6.20 5.62
N ARG A 85 -5.55 -5.05 6.02
CA ARG A 85 -4.11 -4.78 5.91
C ARG A 85 -3.36 -5.66 6.92
N LEU A 86 -2.23 -6.22 6.51
CA LEU A 86 -1.43 -7.12 7.36
C LEU A 86 -0.60 -6.39 8.42
N TYR A 87 -0.16 -5.16 8.10
CA TYR A 87 0.69 -4.33 8.95
C TYR A 87 0.16 -2.90 9.00
N ASP A 88 0.32 -2.21 10.11
CA ASP A 88 -0.04 -0.80 10.23
C ASP A 88 1.17 0.09 9.85
N PRO A 89 1.07 0.89 8.77
CA PRO A 89 2.14 1.81 8.42
C PRO A 89 2.34 2.95 9.43
N ALA A 90 1.52 3.11 10.48
CA ALA A 90 1.76 4.05 11.56
C ALA A 90 2.58 3.45 12.71
N GLU A 91 2.59 2.13 12.87
CA GLU A 91 3.24 1.43 13.97
C GLU A 91 4.71 1.14 13.66
N SER A 92 5.62 1.67 14.47
CA SER A 92 7.06 1.49 14.23
C SER A 92 7.48 0.02 14.37
N ALA A 93 6.85 -0.75 15.25
CA ALA A 93 7.15 -2.17 15.42
C ALA A 93 6.86 -2.98 14.15
N ASP A 94 5.78 -2.67 13.44
CA ASP A 94 5.44 -3.32 12.17
C ASP A 94 6.44 -2.93 11.07
N VAL A 95 6.84 -1.65 11.01
CA VAL A 95 7.84 -1.17 10.05
C VAL A 95 9.19 -1.88 10.27
N GLU A 96 9.65 -2.00 11.51
CA GLU A 96 10.90 -2.71 11.84
C GLU A 96 10.78 -4.22 11.55
N THR A 97 9.61 -4.82 11.83
CA THR A 97 9.35 -6.24 11.52
C THR A 97 9.47 -6.52 10.04
N ILE A 98 8.87 -5.68 9.19
CA ILE A 98 9.00 -5.79 7.73
C ILE A 98 10.44 -5.58 7.30
N MET A 99 11.10 -4.52 7.79
CA MET A 99 12.47 -4.18 7.38
C MET A 99 13.48 -5.30 7.71
N GLY A 100 13.28 -6.00 8.83
CA GLY A 100 14.12 -7.12 9.25
C GLY A 100 13.74 -8.47 8.62
N ALA A 101 12.66 -8.55 7.83
CA ALA A 101 12.19 -9.82 7.30
C ALA A 101 13.04 -10.29 6.09
N PRO A 102 13.36 -11.61 5.99
CA PRO A 102 14.14 -12.14 4.87
C PRO A 102 13.50 -11.89 3.50
N TRP A 103 12.18 -11.90 3.42
CA TRP A 103 11.41 -11.68 2.19
C TRP A 103 11.30 -10.21 1.77
N PHE A 104 11.78 -9.26 2.58
CA PHE A 104 11.53 -7.84 2.37
C PHE A 104 12.03 -7.35 1.00
N GLU A 105 13.26 -7.74 0.62
CA GLU A 105 13.88 -7.36 -0.65
C GLU A 105 13.08 -7.85 -1.86
N ASP A 106 12.49 -9.04 -1.76
CA ASP A 106 11.73 -9.67 -2.84
C ASP A 106 10.45 -8.90 -3.17
N VAL A 107 9.85 -8.24 -2.17
CA VAL A 107 8.57 -7.55 -2.34
C VAL A 107 8.69 -6.04 -2.61
N MET A 108 9.86 -5.44 -2.36
CA MET A 108 10.05 -3.97 -2.43
C MET A 108 9.58 -3.39 -3.77
N LYS A 109 9.98 -4.01 -4.87
CA LYS A 109 9.69 -3.50 -6.22
C LYS A 109 8.19 -3.46 -6.49
N ASP A 110 7.52 -4.59 -6.26
CA ASP A 110 6.08 -4.70 -6.53
C ASP A 110 5.27 -3.82 -5.57
N ALA A 111 5.69 -3.72 -4.30
CA ALA A 111 5.06 -2.84 -3.33
C ALA A 111 5.18 -1.35 -3.72
N GLN A 112 6.34 -0.92 -4.19
CA GLN A 112 6.54 0.46 -4.67
C GLN A 112 5.68 0.76 -5.91
N VAL A 113 5.51 -0.20 -6.83
CA VAL A 113 4.63 -0.03 -7.99
C VAL A 113 3.17 0.07 -7.55
N ALA A 114 2.72 -0.83 -6.66
CA ALA A 114 1.38 -0.79 -6.08
C ALA A 114 1.11 0.54 -5.37
N PHE A 115 2.10 1.06 -4.64
CA PHE A 115 2.01 2.28 -3.85
C PHE A 115 2.03 3.54 -4.69
N LYS A 116 2.93 3.66 -5.67
CA LYS A 116 2.96 4.86 -6.54
C LYS A 116 1.63 5.00 -7.26
N GLY A 117 0.99 3.87 -7.58
CA GLY A 117 -0.06 3.84 -8.57
C GLY A 117 0.50 4.34 -9.90
N SER A 118 -0.32 4.34 -10.91
CA SER A 118 0.10 4.79 -12.23
C SER A 118 -0.92 5.81 -12.68
N LEU A 119 -0.55 7.09 -12.59
CA LEU A 119 -1.29 8.12 -13.32
C LEU A 119 -1.40 7.71 -14.80
N LYS A 120 -0.38 7.00 -15.33
CA LYS A 120 -0.35 6.46 -16.68
C LYS A 120 -1.32 5.30 -16.92
N GLU A 121 -1.39 4.27 -16.07
CA GLU A 121 -2.34 3.16 -16.30
C GLU A 121 -3.76 3.59 -15.92
N ASP A 122 -3.95 4.51 -14.97
CA ASP A 122 -5.27 5.09 -14.67
C ASP A 122 -5.79 5.91 -15.88
N ILE A 123 -4.91 6.59 -16.63
CA ILE A 123 -5.26 7.31 -17.88
C ILE A 123 -5.47 6.35 -19.06
N GLU A 124 -4.65 5.31 -19.21
CA GLU A 124 -4.80 4.30 -20.28
C GLU A 124 -6.04 3.42 -20.08
N GLU A 125 -6.35 3.02 -18.84
CA GLU A 125 -7.57 2.29 -18.46
C GLU A 125 -8.84 3.16 -18.61
N ALA A 126 -8.74 4.47 -18.38
CA ALA A 126 -9.82 5.42 -18.68
C ALA A 126 -10.06 5.59 -20.19
N ARG A 127 -9.02 5.43 -21.02
CA ARG A 127 -9.10 5.52 -22.50
C ARG A 127 -9.55 4.22 -23.17
N GLY A 128 -9.34 3.07 -22.53
CA GLY A 128 -9.71 1.75 -23.07
C GLY A 128 -11.14 1.29 -22.76
N ASN A 129 -11.89 2.04 -21.94
CA ASN A 129 -13.29 1.74 -21.59
C ASN A 129 -14.30 2.67 -22.30
N SER A 130 -14.02 3.08 -23.55
CA SER A 130 -14.95 3.82 -24.43
C SER A 130 -15.41 2.96 -25.60
#